data_AF-A0A482RJC1-F1
#
_entry.id   AF-A0A482RJC1-F1
#
_cell.length_a   1.000
_cell.length_b   1.000
_cell.length_c   1.000
_cell.angle_alpha   90.00
_cell.angle_beta   90.00
_cell.angle_gamma   90.00
#
_symmetry.space_group_name_H-M   'P 1'
#
loop_
_entity.id
_entity.type
_entity.pdbx_description
1 polymer ?
#
loop_
_entity_poly.entity_id
_entity_poly.type
_entity_poly.pdbx_seq_one_letter_code
_entity_poly.pdbx_strand_id
1 'polypeptide(L)'
;MLVWYVHLCARPLLAHPLAVVDSQATLFSVHGRRRVCVQGVYFIAVSGALYDVIRGVPPFGYDSRTRKVIVVSPSSGSQYAVEGFMVGGFNIGCAMAALLAALLIPRVRSQSSRALGMAALALVFVFCYMQIIGWYRLKNPWYSVTRLFLG
;
A
#
# COMPACT_ATOMS: atom_id res chain seq x y z
N MET A 1 36.05 -21.81 20.19
CA MET A 1 35.45 -22.04 18.85
C MET A 1 34.05 -21.44 18.64
N LEU A 2 33.34 -20.91 19.65
CA LEU A 2 32.01 -20.30 19.46
C LEU A 2 31.96 -18.76 19.27
N VAL A 3 33.06 -18.04 19.49
CA VAL A 3 33.07 -16.55 19.45
C VAL A 3 33.24 -16.00 18.02
N TRP A 4 33.74 -16.81 17.08
CA TRP A 4 34.01 -16.37 15.71
C TRP A 4 32.78 -16.37 14.79
N TYR A 5 31.72 -17.12 15.13
CA TYR A 5 30.52 -17.20 14.27
C TYR A 5 29.60 -15.98 14.38
N VAL A 6 29.59 -15.29 15.53
CA VAL A 6 28.73 -14.12 15.74
C VAL A 6 29.26 -12.89 15.00
N HIS A 7 30.57 -12.79 14.76
CA HIS A 7 31.15 -11.63 14.07
C HIS A 7 31.08 -11.68 12.54
N LEU A 8 30.96 -12.87 11.93
CA LEU A 8 30.85 -12.97 10.46
C LEU A 8 29.41 -12.81 9.95
N CYS A 9 28.38 -13.15 10.73
CA CYS A 9 26.98 -12.95 10.33
C CYS A 9 26.42 -11.55 10.66
N ALA A 10 27.07 -10.76 11.52
CA ALA A 10 26.58 -9.44 11.91
C ALA A 10 27.03 -8.30 10.96
N ARG A 11 28.03 -8.52 10.10
CA ARG A 11 28.61 -7.45 9.27
C ARG A 11 27.95 -7.15 7.91
N PRO A 12 27.23 -8.06 7.22
CA PRO A 12 26.48 -7.65 6.03
C PRO A 12 25.16 -6.95 6.35
N LEU A 13 24.61 -7.07 7.57
CA LEU A 13 23.28 -6.53 7.87
C LEU A 13 23.23 -5.00 8.05
N LEU A 14 24.37 -4.35 8.31
CA LEU A 14 24.41 -2.90 8.55
C LEU A 14 24.85 -2.06 7.32
N ALA A 15 25.38 -2.70 6.27
CA ALA A 15 25.81 -2.01 5.05
C ALA A 15 24.81 -2.11 3.88
N HIS A 16 23.79 -2.97 3.97
CA HIS A 16 22.93 -3.31 2.84
C HIS A 16 21.55 -2.63 2.69
N PRO A 17 21.00 -1.80 3.60
CA PRO A 17 19.75 -1.11 3.25
C PRO A 17 19.97 -0.11 2.11
N LEU A 18 21.17 0.49 2.01
CA LEU A 18 21.50 1.45 0.95
C LEU A 18 21.84 0.79 -0.39
N ALA A 19 22.50 -0.37 -0.39
CA ALA A 19 22.87 -1.06 -1.62
C ALA A 19 21.67 -1.70 -2.35
N VAL A 20 20.63 -2.11 -1.61
CA VAL A 20 19.35 -2.53 -2.21
C VAL A 20 18.63 -1.32 -2.81
N VAL A 21 18.67 -0.17 -2.15
CA VAL A 21 18.10 1.09 -2.67
C VAL A 21 18.85 1.57 -3.92
N ASP A 22 20.16 1.43 -4.00
CA ASP A 22 20.96 1.83 -5.18
C ASP A 22 20.78 0.90 -6.38
N SER A 23 20.68 -0.41 -6.12
CA SER A 23 20.39 -1.42 -7.16
C SER A 23 18.98 -1.24 -7.72
N GLN A 24 18.01 -0.89 -6.86
CA GLN A 24 16.68 -0.48 -7.27
C GLN A 24 16.76 0.84 -8.05
N ALA A 25 17.44 1.88 -7.55
CA ALA A 25 17.55 3.19 -8.19
C ALA A 25 18.12 3.13 -9.63
N THR A 26 19.04 2.20 -9.90
CA THR A 26 19.64 2.01 -11.23
C THR A 26 18.69 1.28 -12.19
N LEU A 27 17.92 0.31 -11.70
CA LEU A 27 16.80 -0.33 -12.44
C LEU A 27 15.63 0.64 -12.67
N PHE A 28 15.49 1.64 -11.79
CA PHE A 28 14.56 2.77 -11.84
C PHE A 28 15.00 3.91 -12.76
N SER A 29 15.93 3.71 -13.71
CA SER A 29 16.38 4.79 -14.62
C SER A 29 15.85 4.66 -16.05
N VAL A 30 15.72 3.46 -16.63
CA VAL A 30 15.78 3.37 -18.11
C VAL A 30 14.43 3.34 -18.88
N HIS A 31 13.29 2.93 -18.29
CA HIS A 31 12.03 2.82 -19.09
C HIS A 31 10.75 3.20 -18.34
N GLY A 32 10.31 4.46 -18.44
CA GLY A 32 9.07 4.95 -17.79
C GLY A 32 7.80 4.16 -18.18
N ARG A 33 7.72 3.68 -19.43
CA ARG A 33 6.59 2.87 -19.92
C ARG A 33 6.43 1.53 -19.19
N ARG A 34 7.54 0.89 -18.82
CA ARG A 34 7.53 -0.42 -18.12
C ARG A 34 7.05 -0.29 -16.67
N ARG A 35 7.31 0.85 -16.02
CA ARG A 35 6.92 1.08 -14.61
C ARG A 35 5.41 1.17 -14.44
N VAL A 36 4.74 1.87 -15.36
CA VAL A 36 3.28 2.02 -15.34
C VAL A 36 2.62 0.66 -15.53
N CYS A 37 3.14 -0.18 -16.43
CA CYS A 37 2.63 -1.53 -16.64
C CYS A 37 2.81 -2.42 -15.40
N VAL A 38 3.99 -2.43 -14.77
CA VAL A 38 4.24 -3.23 -13.56
C VAL A 38 3.34 -2.77 -12.40
N GLN A 39 3.19 -1.46 -12.22
CA GLN A 39 2.31 -0.92 -11.20
C GLN A 39 0.84 -1.25 -11.46
N GLY A 40 0.42 -1.25 -12.73
CA GLY A 40 -0.93 -1.66 -13.13
C GLY A 40 -1.20 -3.14 -12.85
N VAL A 41 -0.25 -4.02 -13.16
CA VAL A 41 -0.35 -5.46 -12.83
C VAL A 41 -0.42 -5.66 -11.32
N TYR A 42 0.43 -4.95 -10.57
CA TYR A 42 0.41 -5.01 -9.11
C TYR A 42 -0.92 -4.51 -8.53
N PHE A 43 -1.50 -3.44 -9.09
CA PHE A 43 -2.80 -2.93 -8.69
C PHE A 43 -3.93 -3.96 -8.88
N ILE A 44 -3.99 -4.58 -10.07
CA ILE A 44 -4.99 -5.62 -10.37
C ILE A 44 -4.83 -6.83 -9.44
N ALA A 45 -3.59 -7.20 -9.10
CA ALA A 45 -3.31 -8.29 -8.17
C ALA A 45 -3.76 -7.95 -6.74
N VAL A 46 -3.46 -6.75 -6.25
CA VAL A 46 -3.78 -6.31 -4.89
C VAL A 46 -5.27 -5.98 -4.71
N SER A 47 -5.97 -5.55 -5.76
CA SER A 47 -7.40 -5.23 -5.68
C SER A 47 -8.29 -6.46 -5.50
N GLY A 48 -7.76 -7.68 -5.69
CA GLY A 48 -8.57 -8.89 -5.64
C GLY A 48 -9.32 -9.19 -6.94
N ALA A 49 -8.97 -8.54 -8.06
CA ALA A 49 -9.65 -8.80 -9.34
C ALA A 49 -9.62 -10.29 -9.76
N LEU A 50 -8.56 -11.02 -9.39
CA LEU A 50 -8.50 -12.47 -9.62
C LEU A 50 -9.53 -13.24 -8.78
N TYR A 51 -9.76 -12.83 -7.52
CA TYR A 51 -10.80 -13.38 -6.66
C TYR A 51 -12.18 -13.17 -7.30
N ASP A 52 -12.42 -11.97 -7.84
CA ASP A 52 -13.70 -11.61 -8.47
C ASP A 52 -13.99 -12.46 -9.71
N VAL A 53 -12.99 -12.67 -10.57
CA VAL A 53 -13.10 -13.49 -11.78
C VAL A 53 -13.35 -14.96 -11.44
N ILE A 54 -12.63 -15.52 -10.47
CA ILE A 54 -12.76 -16.94 -10.10
C ILE A 54 -14.13 -17.23 -9.50
N ARG A 55 -14.67 -16.32 -8.66
CA ARG A 55 -15.92 -16.53 -7.92
C ARG A 55 -17.14 -15.88 -8.59
N GLY A 56 -16.98 -15.23 -9.74
CA GLY A 56 -18.07 -14.58 -10.46
C GLY A 56 -18.79 -13.52 -9.63
N VAL A 57 -18.03 -12.74 -8.85
CA VAL A 57 -18.61 -11.88 -7.81
C VAL A 57 -19.20 -10.61 -8.42
N PRO A 58 -20.41 -10.17 -8.02
CA PRO A 58 -21.00 -8.97 -8.60
C PRO A 58 -20.20 -7.71 -8.25
N PRO A 59 -20.25 -6.67 -9.09
CA PRO A 59 -19.56 -5.41 -8.84
C PRO A 59 -20.14 -4.65 -7.65
N PHE A 60 -21.44 -4.81 -7.38
CA PHE A 60 -22.16 -4.18 -6.29
C PHE A 60 -23.29 -5.08 -5.80
N GLY A 61 -23.61 -4.98 -4.52
CA GLY A 61 -24.82 -5.57 -3.95
C GLY A 61 -26.03 -4.63 -4.13
N TYR A 62 -27.23 -5.21 -4.09
CA TYR A 62 -28.47 -4.45 -4.07
C TYR A 62 -29.36 -4.96 -2.93
N ASP A 63 -29.78 -4.06 -2.04
CA ASP A 63 -30.76 -4.37 -1.01
C ASP A 63 -32.16 -4.03 -1.50
N SER A 64 -32.97 -5.06 -1.73
CA SER A 64 -34.35 -4.94 -2.19
C SER A 64 -35.27 -4.24 -1.18
N ARG A 65 -34.94 -4.26 0.11
CA ARG A 65 -35.74 -3.65 1.17
C ARG A 65 -35.48 -2.15 1.28
N THR A 66 -34.22 -1.74 1.25
CA THR A 66 -33.84 -0.32 1.36
C THR A 66 -33.75 0.38 0.00
N ARG A 67 -33.81 -0.37 -1.11
CA ARG A 67 -33.58 0.09 -2.49
C ARG A 67 -32.26 0.85 -2.64
N LYS A 68 -31.23 0.44 -1.89
CA LYS A 68 -29.91 1.05 -1.90
C LYS A 68 -28.87 0.09 -2.47
N VAL A 69 -27.93 0.68 -3.19
CA VAL A 69 -26.73 -0.02 -3.67
C VAL A 69 -25.79 -0.21 -2.49
N ILE A 70 -25.35 -1.45 -2.28
CA ILE A 70 -24.38 -1.80 -1.24
C ILE A 70 -23.02 -2.00 -1.92
N VAL A 71 -22.06 -1.15 -1.56
CA VAL A 71 -20.69 -1.20 -2.10
C VAL A 71 -19.78 -2.11 -1.28
N VAL A 72 -20.16 -2.45 -0.04
CA VAL A 72 -19.37 -3.29 0.89
C VAL A 72 -20.09 -4.59 1.17
N SER A 73 -19.40 -5.70 0.97
CA SER A 73 -19.93 -7.01 1.37
C SER A 73 -20.09 -7.07 2.90
N PRO A 74 -21.28 -7.44 3.43
CA PRO A 74 -21.49 -7.56 4.88
C PRO A 74 -20.79 -8.80 5.47
N SER A 75 -20.43 -9.78 4.65
CA SER A 75 -19.67 -10.96 5.08
C SER A 75 -18.18 -10.73 4.91
N SER A 76 -17.40 -11.14 5.91
CA SER A 76 -15.92 -11.06 5.91
C SER A 76 -15.27 -12.01 4.90
N GLY A 77 -15.98 -13.06 4.45
CA GLY A 77 -15.50 -14.03 3.47
C GLY A 77 -15.84 -13.72 2.00
N SER A 78 -16.71 -12.72 1.76
CA SER A 78 -17.04 -12.23 0.41
C SER A 78 -16.62 -10.79 0.22
N GLN A 79 -16.42 -10.36 -1.01
CA GLN A 79 -15.95 -9.03 -1.37
C GLN A 79 -16.61 -8.61 -2.69
N TYR A 80 -17.12 -7.39 -2.81
CA TYR A 80 -17.57 -6.91 -4.12
C TYR A 80 -16.39 -6.37 -4.93
N ALA A 81 -16.48 -6.43 -6.27
CA ALA A 81 -15.37 -5.97 -7.10
C ALA A 81 -15.00 -4.50 -6.83
N VAL A 82 -16.01 -3.62 -6.70
CA VAL A 82 -15.77 -2.20 -6.40
C VAL A 82 -15.09 -2.02 -5.04
N GLU A 83 -15.46 -2.83 -4.04
CA GLU A 83 -14.82 -2.84 -2.72
C GLU A 83 -13.31 -3.13 -2.84
N GLY A 84 -12.96 -4.15 -3.63
CA GLY A 84 -11.57 -4.52 -3.90
C GLY A 84 -10.78 -3.48 -4.69
N PHE A 85 -11.37 -2.91 -5.72
CA PHE A 85 -10.76 -1.82 -6.47
C PHE A 85 -10.51 -0.58 -5.60
N MET A 86 -11.44 -0.24 -4.70
CA MET A 86 -11.28 0.89 -3.79
C MET A 86 -10.15 0.66 -2.78
N VAL A 87 -10.15 -0.49 -2.09
CA VAL A 87 -9.09 -0.83 -1.10
C VAL A 87 -7.73 -0.96 -1.78
N GLY A 88 -7.69 -1.61 -2.96
CA GLY A 88 -6.49 -1.67 -3.79
C GLY A 88 -6.00 -0.28 -4.19
N GLY A 89 -6.92 0.64 -4.51
CA GLY A 89 -6.60 2.01 -4.92
C GLY A 89 -5.91 2.80 -3.80
N PHE A 90 -6.44 2.70 -2.57
CA PHE A 90 -5.80 3.30 -1.41
C PHE A 90 -4.43 2.68 -1.10
N ASN A 91 -4.27 1.36 -1.26
CA ASN A 91 -2.97 0.70 -1.09
C ASN A 91 -1.93 1.21 -2.09
N ILE A 92 -2.32 1.37 -3.36
CA ILE A 92 -1.44 1.98 -4.37
C ILE A 92 -1.16 3.45 -4.03
N GLY A 93 -2.14 4.19 -3.53
CA GLY A 93 -1.96 5.57 -3.05
C GLY A 93 -0.88 5.67 -1.96
N CYS A 94 -0.93 4.80 -0.94
CA CYS A 94 0.10 4.69 0.08
C CYS A 94 1.47 4.35 -0.53
N ALA A 95 1.53 3.34 -1.40
CA ALA A 95 2.77 2.92 -2.04
C ALA A 95 3.40 4.03 -2.90
N MET A 96 2.58 4.76 -3.67
CA MET A 96 3.02 5.88 -4.50
C MET A 96 3.50 7.05 -3.65
N ALA A 97 2.81 7.38 -2.55
CA ALA A 97 3.26 8.43 -1.63
C ALA A 97 4.64 8.10 -1.03
N ALA A 98 4.84 6.86 -0.59
CA ALA A 98 6.12 6.38 -0.08
C ALA A 98 7.22 6.37 -1.17
N LEU A 99 6.88 5.94 -2.38
CA LEU A 99 7.82 5.89 -3.51
C LEU A 99 8.27 7.29 -3.94
N LEU A 100 7.34 8.24 -4.03
CA LEU A 100 7.65 9.64 -4.33
C LEU A 100 8.49 10.28 -3.21
N ALA A 101 8.19 9.96 -1.96
CA ALA A 101 8.98 10.43 -0.82
C ALA A 101 10.42 9.91 -0.87
N ALA A 102 10.60 8.64 -1.24
CA ALA A 102 11.92 8.02 -1.34
C ALA A 102 12.72 8.47 -2.57
N LEU A 103 12.07 8.60 -3.73
CA LEU A 103 12.78 8.82 -5.00
C LEU A 103 12.78 10.28 -5.46
N LEU A 104 11.66 10.98 -5.30
CA LEU A 104 11.50 12.32 -5.88
C LEU A 104 11.97 13.41 -4.93
N ILE A 105 11.61 13.32 -3.65
CA ILE A 105 11.92 14.38 -2.68
C ILE A 105 13.42 14.64 -2.49
N PRO A 106 14.32 13.63 -2.45
CA PRO A 106 15.76 13.90 -2.33
C PRO A 106 16.35 14.69 -3.50
N ARG A 107 15.69 14.70 -4.66
CA ARG A 107 16.14 15.42 -5.87
C ARG A 107 15.77 16.90 -5.86
N VAL A 108 14.92 17.36 -4.94
CA VAL A 108 14.50 18.76 -4.84
C VAL A 108 15.62 19.57 -4.18
N ARG A 109 16.06 20.68 -4.81
CA ARG A 109 17.20 21.47 -4.29
C ARG A 109 16.86 22.32 -3.06
N SER A 110 15.64 22.86 -2.99
CA SER A 110 15.22 23.74 -1.89
C SER A 110 14.82 22.95 -0.65
N GLN A 111 15.40 23.27 0.51
CA GLN A 111 15.10 22.63 1.79
C GLN A 111 13.62 22.83 2.20
N SER A 112 13.09 24.05 2.02
CA SER A 112 11.69 24.35 2.34
C SER A 112 10.73 23.55 1.48
N SER A 113 11.01 23.44 0.17
CA SER A 113 10.20 22.64 -0.75
C SER A 113 10.29 21.14 -0.45
N ARG A 114 11.46 20.64 -0.01
CA ARG A 114 11.61 19.24 0.44
C ARG A 114 10.76 18.96 1.67
N ALA A 115 10.82 19.83 2.68
CA ALA A 115 10.06 19.67 3.91
C ALA A 115 8.55 19.69 3.64
N LEU A 116 8.09 20.66 2.85
CA LEU A 116 6.69 20.77 2.44
C LEU A 116 6.23 19.55 1.62
N GLY A 117 7.07 19.08 0.70
CA GLY A 117 6.80 17.88 -0.09
C GLY A 117 6.72 16.60 0.76
N MET A 118 7.63 16.42 1.73
CA MET A 118 7.55 15.31 2.69
C MET A 118 6.27 15.37 3.51
N ALA A 119 5.92 16.54 4.04
CA ALA A 119 4.72 16.72 4.84
C ALA A 119 3.46 16.40 4.01
N ALA A 120 3.37 16.90 2.77
CA ALA A 120 2.26 16.61 1.87
C ALA A 120 2.13 15.11 1.56
N LEU A 121 3.23 14.43 1.23
CA LEU A 121 3.22 13.00 0.95
C LEU A 121 2.88 12.16 2.18
N ALA A 122 3.35 12.57 3.37
CA ALA A 122 2.99 11.93 4.63
C ALA A 122 1.48 12.07 4.91
N LEU A 123 0.89 13.25 4.66
CA LEU A 123 -0.55 13.45 4.81
C LEU A 123 -1.36 12.58 3.83
N VAL A 124 -0.93 12.47 2.57
CA VAL A 124 -1.56 11.58 1.58
C VAL A 124 -1.48 10.13 2.06
N PHE A 125 -0.31 9.68 2.53
CA PHE A 125 -0.13 8.34 3.05
C PHE A 125 -1.07 8.06 4.22
N VAL A 126 -1.10 8.95 5.21
CA VAL A 126 -1.95 8.83 6.40
C VAL A 126 -3.42 8.82 6.00
N PHE A 127 -3.84 9.71 5.10
CA PHE A 127 -5.22 9.74 4.59
C PHE A 127 -5.61 8.39 3.97
N CYS A 128 -4.84 7.87 3.02
CA CYS A 128 -5.12 6.59 2.38
C CYS A 128 -5.12 5.42 3.38
N TYR A 129 -4.17 5.41 4.32
CA TYR A 129 -4.08 4.38 5.35
C TYR A 129 -5.29 4.39 6.29
N MET A 130 -5.74 5.59 6.69
CA MET A 130 -6.94 5.75 7.52
C MET A 130 -8.21 5.30 6.80
N GLN A 131 -8.30 5.52 5.47
CA GLN A 131 -9.38 4.93 4.68
C GLN A 131 -9.34 3.41 4.76
N ILE A 132 -8.21 2.77 4.45
CA ILE A 132 -8.07 1.30 4.51
C ILE A 132 -8.50 0.74 5.86
N ILE A 133 -8.05 1.36 6.96
CA ILE A 133 -8.47 0.98 8.31
C ILE A 133 -9.98 1.12 8.49
N GLY A 134 -10.57 2.23 8.03
CA GLY A 134 -12.01 2.45 8.10
C GLY A 134 -12.81 1.34 7.42
N TRP A 135 -12.43 0.97 6.19
CA TRP A 135 -13.03 -0.14 5.45
C TRP A 135 -12.82 -1.48 6.16
N TYR A 136 -11.64 -1.72 6.69
CA TYR A 136 -11.34 -2.95 7.43
C TYR A 136 -12.18 -3.09 8.70
N ARG A 137 -12.36 -2.00 9.46
CA ARG A 137 -13.19 -1.96 10.68
C ARG A 137 -14.67 -2.16 10.39
N LEU A 138 -15.15 -1.64 9.25
CA LEU A 138 -16.52 -1.86 8.81
C LEU A 138 -16.80 -3.36 8.60
N LYS A 139 -15.84 -4.09 8.03
CA LYS A 139 -15.93 -5.53 7.81
C LYS A 139 -15.66 -6.38 9.05
N ASN A 140 -14.78 -5.90 9.93
CA ASN A 140 -14.35 -6.59 11.13
C ASN A 140 -14.58 -5.70 12.36
N PRO A 141 -15.83 -5.64 12.89
CA PRO A 141 -16.15 -4.76 14.02
C PRO A 141 -15.36 -5.06 15.29
N TRP A 142 -14.89 -6.31 15.43
CA TRP A 142 -14.05 -6.77 16.53
C TRP A 142 -12.62 -6.18 16.47
N TYR A 143 -12.19 -5.62 15.34
CA TYR A 143 -10.87 -5.05 15.15
C TYR A 143 -10.79 -3.63 15.73
N SER A 144 -10.00 -3.48 16.81
CA SER A 144 -9.81 -2.20 17.52
C SER A 144 -8.36 -1.72 17.41
N VAL A 145 -8.16 -0.63 16.68
CA VAL A 145 -6.83 -0.01 16.45
C VAL A 145 -6.32 0.75 17.69
N THR A 146 -7.19 1.00 18.67
CA THR A 146 -6.90 1.78 19.88
C THR A 146 -5.72 1.24 20.69
N ARG A 147 -5.37 -0.05 20.56
CA ARG A 147 -4.23 -0.64 21.28
C ARG A 147 -2.86 -0.43 20.63
N LEU A 148 -2.79 0.11 19.40
CA LEU A 148 -1.54 0.21 18.64
C LEU A 148 -0.82 1.56 18.79
N PHE A 149 -1.54 2.63 19.18
CA PHE A 149 -0.98 3.97 19.36
C PHE A 149 -0.86 4.41 20.83
N LEU A 150 -1.47 3.66 21.76
CA LEU A 150 -1.54 3.95 23.19
C LEU A 150 -0.91 2.83 24.06
N GLY A 151 -0.15 1.93 23.42
CA GLY A 151 0.58 0.86 24.09
C GLY A 151 2.04 1.23 24.31
#